data_AF-A0A8H6XXW4-F1
#
_entry.id   AF-A0A8H6XXW4-F1
#
_cell.length_a   1.000
_cell.length_b   1.000
_cell.length_c   1.000
_cell.angle_alpha   90.00
_cell.angle_beta   90.00
_cell.angle_gamma   90.00
#
_symmetry.space_group_name_H-M   'P 1'
#
loop_
_entity.id
_entity.type
_entity.pdbx_description
1 polymer ?
#
loop_
_entity_poly.entity_id
_entity_poly.type
_entity_poly.pdbx_seq_one_letter_code
_entity_poly.pdbx_strand_id
1 'polypeptide(L)'
;MIRRRHPTAIKFQHPTRAAYICAQWRRGPPSAPKMRPSVFTFALFFALCPTLCRARSRCRNVPGSAGFPHASGWQALNESVSGRLVAAVPSAKYCASLPTGACTDAQWKSALFRNTIPGAMNQVNYEQGYDLTPPSLCLRNSTTCGQGDVPIYSVEAETVEDVQATVRFATAHDLRLVVKSSGHDYLGRSTAPNSLLRMVKFTGIAFTDAFTVGGQDMGSAVTVGPGVYMQDIYQQTKAHGKIIVGGSAATVCAAGGYLQGAGHSSLGPLFGMAADNVLEFEVVLASGKVLKVNSKSHPDLFFAMRGGGAGSWGVIISATVRTHPTFNVTGSIIELGAANHTAAATLAAVHAQHIFDFDPVAGGQYFFLQNTGAANNSSTSVLIISSVLPNTTLEQGTEMLAPFLDDALAVPGVSLISKDFANTVINDALYNADDSVGASMVMGSRLVPAAAYRALHHHTKGTSV
;
A
#
# COMPACT_ATOMS: atom_id res chain seq x y z
N MET A 1 6.08 -35.37 42.40
CA MET A 1 6.91 -35.80 41.25
C MET A 1 6.03 -35.91 40.01
N ILE A 2 5.95 -34.86 39.19
CA ILE A 2 5.39 -34.91 37.83
C ILE A 2 6.33 -34.07 36.96
N ARG A 3 6.96 -34.71 35.98
CA ARG A 3 8.05 -34.17 35.16
C ARG A 3 7.55 -33.09 34.20
N ARG A 4 8.15 -31.90 34.27
CA ARG A 4 8.07 -30.84 33.24
C ARG A 4 8.81 -31.30 31.97
N ARG A 5 8.16 -31.23 30.80
CA ARG A 5 8.83 -31.30 29.50
C ARG A 5 9.16 -29.89 29.02
N HIS A 6 10.44 -29.64 28.77
CA HIS A 6 10.92 -28.45 28.05
C HIS A 6 10.48 -28.48 26.58
N PRO A 7 10.15 -27.34 25.95
CA PRO A 7 10.09 -27.24 24.51
C PRO A 7 11.48 -26.99 23.93
N THR A 8 11.91 -27.87 23.05
CA THR A 8 13.11 -27.75 22.20
C THR A 8 12.99 -26.57 21.23
N ALA A 9 14.05 -25.77 21.16
CA ALA A 9 14.19 -24.64 20.25
C ALA A 9 14.16 -25.09 18.77
N ILE A 10 13.28 -24.46 17.99
CA ILE A 10 13.28 -24.56 16.52
C ILE A 10 14.28 -23.52 15.99
N LYS A 11 15.41 -23.98 15.47
CA LYS A 11 16.35 -23.15 14.71
C LYS A 11 15.76 -22.88 13.31
N PHE A 12 15.49 -21.62 12.98
CA PHE A 12 15.23 -21.21 11.61
C PHE A 12 16.55 -21.11 10.85
N GLN A 13 16.77 -22.02 9.88
CA GLN A 13 17.74 -21.81 8.81
C GLN A 13 17.04 -21.05 7.67
N HIS A 14 17.62 -19.94 7.23
CA HIS A 14 17.16 -19.18 6.07
C HIS A 14 17.38 -19.95 4.75
N PRO A 15 16.35 -20.12 3.90
CA PRO A 15 16.55 -20.46 2.50
C PRO A 15 16.33 -19.23 1.59
N THR A 16 17.16 -19.13 0.56
CA THR A 16 17.18 -18.10 -0.48
C THR A 16 15.86 -18.00 -1.28
N ARG A 17 15.49 -16.77 -1.64
CA ARG A 17 14.22 -16.24 -2.18
C ARG A 17 13.66 -16.83 -3.50
N ALA A 18 14.21 -17.92 -4.05
CA ALA A 18 13.85 -18.40 -5.40
C ALA A 18 12.74 -19.48 -5.46
N ALA A 19 12.29 -20.04 -4.34
CA ALA A 19 11.50 -21.29 -4.37
C ALA A 19 9.97 -21.14 -4.23
N TYR A 20 9.41 -19.94 -4.07
CA TYR A 20 7.98 -19.80 -3.68
C TYR A 20 6.95 -19.63 -4.81
N ILE A 21 7.34 -19.60 -6.09
CA ILE A 21 6.41 -19.25 -7.18
C ILE A 21 5.80 -20.45 -7.94
N CYS A 22 6.15 -21.71 -7.65
CA CYS A 22 5.72 -22.84 -8.50
C CYS A 22 4.85 -23.94 -7.86
N ALA A 23 4.27 -23.74 -6.67
CA ALA A 23 3.63 -24.86 -5.97
C ALA A 23 2.30 -24.56 -5.27
N GLN A 24 1.32 -23.90 -5.90
CA GLN A 24 -0.07 -23.91 -5.38
C GLN A 24 -1.23 -23.89 -6.39
N TRP A 25 -1.02 -24.21 -7.67
CA TRP A 25 -2.11 -24.47 -8.62
C TRP A 25 -2.13 -25.94 -9.07
N ARG A 26 -2.51 -26.84 -8.15
CA ARG A 26 -2.92 -28.22 -8.46
C ARG A 26 -4.04 -28.67 -7.52
N ARG A 27 -5.23 -28.10 -7.68
CA ARG A 27 -6.48 -28.73 -7.24
C ARG A 27 -7.52 -28.51 -8.34
N GLY A 28 -7.68 -29.51 -9.20
CA GLY A 28 -8.78 -29.60 -10.16
C GLY A 28 -10.08 -30.05 -9.48
N PRO A 29 -11.25 -29.87 -10.14
CA PRO A 29 -12.56 -30.19 -9.60
C PRO A 29 -12.82 -31.72 -9.50
N PRO A 30 -13.83 -32.16 -8.72
CA PRO A 30 -14.06 -33.57 -8.44
C PRO A 30 -14.66 -34.35 -9.63
N SER A 31 -14.27 -35.61 -9.69
CA SER A 31 -14.43 -36.62 -10.75
C SER A 31 -15.86 -37.13 -11.02
N ALA A 32 -16.18 -37.34 -12.29
CA ALA A 32 -17.28 -38.20 -12.79
C ALA A 32 -16.82 -39.67 -12.96
N PRO A 33 -17.74 -40.67 -13.06
CA PRO A 33 -17.45 -42.06 -12.69
C PRO A 33 -16.79 -42.92 -13.77
N LYS A 34 -16.12 -43.97 -13.26
CA LYS A 34 -15.21 -44.94 -13.88
C LYS A 34 -15.85 -45.76 -15.02
N MET A 35 -15.15 -45.87 -16.16
CA MET A 35 -15.28 -46.98 -17.12
C MET A 35 -14.00 -47.83 -17.16
N ARG A 36 -14.19 -49.12 -17.42
CA ARG A 36 -13.26 -50.26 -17.25
C ARG A 36 -12.07 -50.28 -18.25
N PRO A 37 -10.97 -51.01 -17.95
CA PRO A 37 -9.77 -51.01 -18.78
C PRO A 37 -9.87 -52.02 -19.92
N SER A 38 -9.38 -51.65 -21.10
CA SER A 38 -8.95 -52.62 -22.12
C SER A 38 -7.48 -52.38 -22.44
N VAL A 39 -6.74 -53.46 -22.29
CA VAL A 39 -5.31 -53.59 -22.53
C VAL A 39 -5.07 -53.53 -24.04
N PHE A 40 -4.28 -52.57 -24.50
CA PHE A 40 -3.58 -52.66 -25.78
C PHE A 40 -2.11 -52.29 -25.57
N THR A 41 -1.29 -53.33 -25.61
CA THR A 41 0.16 -53.28 -25.67
C THR A 41 0.57 -52.70 -27.03
N PHE A 42 1.26 -51.57 -27.05
CA PHE A 42 2.04 -51.16 -28.22
C PHE A 42 3.45 -50.76 -27.81
N ALA A 43 4.39 -51.24 -28.62
CA ALA A 43 5.77 -51.49 -28.31
C ALA A 43 6.63 -50.22 -28.08
N LEU A 44 7.69 -50.42 -27.31
CA LEU A 44 8.81 -49.49 -27.14
C LEU A 44 9.40 -49.07 -28.50
N PHE A 45 9.33 -47.78 -28.79
CA PHE A 45 10.32 -47.07 -29.61
C PHE A 45 10.91 -45.94 -28.74
N PHE A 46 11.89 -46.28 -27.90
CA PHE A 46 12.77 -45.29 -27.28
C PHE A 46 13.98 -45.11 -28.19
N ALA A 47 13.91 -44.14 -29.10
CA ALA A 47 15.06 -43.68 -29.86
C ALA A 47 15.08 -42.14 -29.86
N LEU A 48 15.95 -41.61 -28.99
CA LEU A 48 16.75 -40.39 -29.18
C LEU A 48 16.03 -39.13 -29.70
N CYS A 49 15.44 -38.37 -28.76
CA CYS A 49 15.56 -36.92 -28.80
C CYS A 49 15.32 -36.31 -27.41
N PRO A 50 16.35 -36.06 -26.58
CA PRO A 50 16.19 -35.13 -25.49
C PRO A 50 16.31 -33.74 -26.10
N THR A 51 15.30 -33.27 -26.83
CA THR A 51 15.08 -31.83 -26.87
C THR A 51 14.70 -31.45 -25.45
N LEU A 52 15.73 -31.13 -24.66
CA LEU A 52 15.59 -30.22 -23.54
C LEU A 52 14.93 -28.98 -24.13
N CYS A 53 13.61 -28.92 -24.00
CA CYS A 53 12.88 -27.67 -24.11
C CYS A 53 13.28 -26.89 -22.86
N ARG A 54 14.52 -26.37 -22.88
CA ARG A 54 15.00 -25.40 -21.93
C ARG A 54 14.11 -24.21 -22.21
N ALA A 55 13.04 -24.06 -21.44
CA ALA A 55 12.21 -22.87 -21.46
C ALA A 55 13.21 -21.71 -21.34
N ARG A 56 13.47 -21.01 -22.45
CA ARG A 56 14.35 -19.85 -22.42
C ARG A 56 13.68 -18.93 -21.42
N SER A 57 14.37 -18.65 -20.31
CA SER A 57 13.92 -17.65 -19.36
C SER A 57 13.78 -16.35 -20.13
N ARG A 58 12.54 -15.98 -20.45
CA ARG A 58 12.25 -14.76 -21.18
C ARG A 58 12.37 -13.61 -20.19
N CYS A 59 13.50 -12.92 -20.23
CA CYS A 59 13.76 -11.74 -19.42
C CYS A 59 13.25 -10.48 -20.15
N ARG A 60 12.90 -9.44 -19.38
CA ARG A 60 12.60 -8.12 -19.94
C ARG A 60 13.88 -7.51 -20.52
N ASN A 61 13.74 -6.67 -21.54
CA ASN A 61 14.87 -5.92 -22.09
C ASN A 61 15.35 -4.88 -21.08
N VAL A 62 16.66 -4.79 -20.93
CA VAL A 62 17.38 -3.83 -20.07
C VAL A 62 18.43 -3.09 -20.90
N PRO A 63 19.03 -1.98 -20.43
CA PRO A 63 20.10 -1.31 -21.16
C PRO A 63 21.18 -2.29 -21.63
N GLY A 64 21.51 -2.23 -22.92
CA GLY A 64 22.45 -3.15 -23.59
C GLY A 64 21.81 -4.41 -24.20
N SER A 65 20.54 -4.72 -23.91
CA SER A 65 19.81 -5.78 -24.63
C SER A 65 19.50 -5.35 -26.07
N ALA A 66 19.48 -6.30 -27.01
CA ALA A 66 19.20 -6.00 -28.42
C ALA A 66 17.80 -5.40 -28.67
N GLY A 67 16.80 -5.76 -27.85
CA GLY A 67 15.44 -5.22 -27.95
C GLY A 67 15.21 -3.94 -27.14
N PHE A 68 16.24 -3.43 -26.46
CA PHE A 68 16.13 -2.20 -25.69
C PHE A 68 16.09 -0.99 -26.65
N PRO A 69 15.21 0.02 -26.43
CA PRO A 69 15.05 1.11 -27.38
C PRO A 69 16.33 1.94 -27.55
N HIS A 70 16.64 2.28 -28.80
CA HIS A 70 17.63 3.30 -29.12
C HIS A 70 17.12 4.71 -28.79
N ALA A 71 18.01 5.71 -28.84
CA ALA A 71 17.67 7.10 -28.55
C ALA A 71 16.47 7.61 -29.37
N SER A 72 16.37 7.24 -30.65
CA SER A 72 15.23 7.60 -31.51
C SER A 72 13.90 7.00 -31.03
N GLY A 73 13.91 5.79 -30.45
CA GLY A 73 12.73 5.17 -29.88
C GLY A 73 12.25 5.91 -28.62
N TRP A 74 13.18 6.30 -27.74
CA TRP A 74 12.86 7.14 -26.58
C TRP A 74 12.36 8.53 -26.99
N GLN A 75 12.95 9.12 -28.03
CA GLN A 75 12.49 10.38 -28.57
C GLN A 75 11.07 10.27 -29.15
N ALA A 76 10.77 9.22 -29.92
CA ALA A 76 9.43 8.97 -30.45
C ALA A 76 8.39 8.79 -29.32
N LEU A 77 8.75 8.08 -28.23
CA LEU A 77 7.91 8.03 -27.03
C LEU A 77 7.69 9.44 -26.47
N ASN A 78 8.76 10.22 -26.29
CA ASN A 78 8.67 11.58 -25.75
C ASN A 78 7.74 12.48 -26.57
N GLU A 79 7.85 12.43 -27.90
CA GLU A 79 6.96 13.16 -28.81
C GLU A 79 5.50 12.70 -28.68
N SER A 80 5.26 11.38 -28.57
CA SER A 80 3.92 10.82 -28.41
C SER A 80 3.23 11.15 -27.09
N VAL A 81 4.01 11.57 -26.08
CA VAL A 81 3.52 11.98 -24.75
C VAL A 81 3.76 13.46 -24.49
N SER A 82 3.84 14.26 -25.57
CA SER A 82 3.94 15.73 -25.52
C SER A 82 5.11 16.25 -24.68
N GLY A 83 6.27 15.61 -24.74
CA GLY A 83 7.48 16.04 -24.04
C GLY A 83 7.57 15.59 -22.57
N ARG A 84 6.65 14.74 -22.10
CA ARG A 84 6.57 14.32 -20.69
C ARG A 84 7.45 13.12 -20.30
N LEU A 85 8.36 12.68 -21.17
CA LEU A 85 9.37 11.67 -20.83
C LEU A 85 10.58 12.36 -20.17
N VAL A 86 10.85 12.00 -18.92
CA VAL A 86 11.98 12.54 -18.13
C VAL A 86 12.91 11.43 -17.68
N ALA A 87 14.19 11.75 -17.48
CA ALA A 87 15.12 10.85 -16.82
C ALA A 87 14.73 10.71 -15.35
N ALA A 88 14.55 9.48 -14.87
CA ALA A 88 14.27 9.22 -13.46
C ALA A 88 15.59 8.91 -12.74
N VAL A 89 15.85 9.64 -11.66
CA VAL A 89 17.07 9.47 -10.84
C VAL A 89 16.70 9.32 -9.37
N PRO A 90 17.53 8.61 -8.57
CA PRO A 90 17.37 8.56 -7.12
C PRO A 90 17.31 9.96 -6.48
N SER A 91 16.58 10.07 -5.37
CA SER A 91 16.36 11.34 -4.67
C SER A 91 17.66 12.07 -4.34
N ALA A 92 18.72 11.36 -3.94
CA ALA A 92 20.04 11.96 -3.68
C ALA A 92 20.65 12.64 -4.92
N LYS A 93 20.54 12.04 -6.11
CA LYS A 93 21.00 12.65 -7.37
C LYS A 93 20.15 13.85 -7.76
N TYR A 94 18.84 13.72 -7.62
CA TYR A 94 17.93 14.85 -7.87
C TYR A 94 18.31 16.04 -6.98
N CYS A 95 18.49 15.80 -5.68
CA CYS A 95 18.92 16.81 -4.71
C CYS A 95 20.25 17.47 -5.08
N ALA A 96 21.23 16.69 -5.55
CA ALA A 96 22.52 17.20 -5.99
C ALA A 96 22.43 18.09 -7.26
N SER A 97 21.40 17.88 -8.08
CA SER A 97 21.16 18.67 -9.30
C SER A 97 20.42 19.99 -9.06
N LEU A 98 19.88 20.21 -7.85
CA LEU A 98 19.23 21.46 -7.51
C LEU A 98 20.25 22.62 -7.51
N PRO A 99 19.82 23.88 -7.72
CA PRO A 99 20.71 25.04 -7.67
C PRO A 99 21.50 25.19 -6.36
N THR A 100 20.94 24.69 -5.26
CA THR A 100 21.58 24.65 -3.93
C THR A 100 22.63 23.55 -3.79
N GLY A 101 22.72 22.62 -4.74
CA GLY A 101 23.58 21.43 -4.70
C GLY A 101 23.16 20.36 -3.70
N ALA A 102 22.08 20.56 -2.95
CA ALA A 102 21.54 19.60 -1.99
C ALA A 102 20.09 19.93 -1.59
N CYS A 103 19.36 18.92 -1.09
CA CYS A 103 18.09 19.13 -0.40
C CYS A 103 18.32 19.47 1.08
N THR A 104 17.44 20.30 1.63
CA THR A 104 17.38 20.53 3.09
C THR A 104 16.95 19.27 3.84
N ASP A 105 17.14 19.23 5.16
CA ASP A 105 16.68 18.10 5.97
C ASP A 105 15.15 17.94 5.90
N ALA A 106 14.43 19.06 5.93
CA ALA A 106 12.98 19.09 5.78
C ALA A 106 12.53 18.52 4.42
N GLN A 107 13.17 18.95 3.33
CA GLN A 107 12.87 18.40 1.99
C GLN A 107 13.17 16.90 1.92
N TRP A 108 14.31 16.46 2.47
CA TRP A 108 14.70 15.05 2.43
C TRP A 108 13.68 14.13 3.12
N LYS A 109 13.12 14.59 4.25
CA LYS A 109 12.16 13.85 5.07
C LYS A 109 10.70 14.03 4.66
N SER A 110 10.38 15.03 3.84
CA SER A 110 9.02 15.34 3.41
C SER A 110 8.53 14.36 2.34
N ALA A 111 7.48 13.60 2.64
CA ALA A 111 6.81 12.77 1.65
C ALA A 111 6.26 13.61 0.49
N LEU A 112 5.67 14.79 0.79
CA LEU A 112 5.19 15.71 -0.24
C LEU A 112 6.27 16.10 -1.25
N PHE A 113 7.42 16.55 -0.77
CA PHE A 113 8.53 16.92 -1.64
C PHE A 113 9.00 15.72 -2.47
N ARG A 114 9.20 14.57 -1.83
CA ARG A 114 9.66 13.35 -2.52
C ARG A 114 8.68 12.86 -3.57
N ASN A 115 7.37 12.98 -3.34
CA ASN A 115 6.38 12.59 -4.31
C ASN A 115 6.50 13.37 -5.62
N THR A 116 7.01 14.62 -5.60
CA THR A 116 7.25 15.41 -6.82
C THR A 116 8.41 14.89 -7.68
N ILE A 117 9.30 14.10 -7.10
CA ILE A 117 10.47 13.54 -7.79
C ILE A 117 10.07 12.20 -8.42
N PRO A 118 10.19 12.02 -9.74
CA PRO A 118 9.77 10.79 -10.41
C PRO A 118 10.43 9.53 -9.84
N GLY A 119 11.75 9.59 -9.62
CA GLY A 119 12.53 8.44 -9.14
C GLY A 119 12.51 8.24 -7.62
N ALA A 120 11.88 9.13 -6.85
CA ALA A 120 11.89 9.00 -5.39
C ALA A 120 10.75 8.12 -4.88
N MET A 121 11.09 7.34 -3.86
CA MET A 121 10.19 6.55 -3.02
C MET A 121 10.18 7.13 -1.61
N ASN A 122 9.07 6.95 -0.91
CA ASN A 122 8.96 7.32 0.51
C ASN A 122 9.67 6.29 1.39
N GLN A 123 9.98 5.12 0.84
CA GLN A 123 10.82 4.11 1.46
C GLN A 123 12.17 4.11 0.74
N VAL A 124 13.11 4.88 1.29
CA VAL A 124 14.38 5.21 0.65
C VAL A 124 15.22 3.95 0.37
N ASN A 125 15.01 2.86 1.11
CA ASN A 125 15.64 1.56 0.87
C ASN A 125 15.35 1.01 -0.54
N TYR A 126 14.22 1.38 -1.17
CA TYR A 126 13.89 0.97 -2.54
C TYR A 126 14.49 1.89 -3.62
N GLU A 127 15.30 2.87 -3.24
CA GLU A 127 16.13 3.62 -4.19
C GLU A 127 17.57 3.09 -4.24
N GLN A 128 17.90 2.14 -3.37
CA GLN A 128 19.24 1.61 -3.21
C GLN A 128 19.48 0.45 -4.16
N GLY A 129 20.74 0.18 -4.48
CA GLY A 129 21.18 -1.01 -5.20
C GLY A 129 22.12 -1.82 -4.33
N TYR A 130 21.60 -2.46 -3.28
CA TYR A 130 22.39 -3.22 -2.31
C TYR A 130 23.12 -4.40 -2.94
N ASP A 131 22.52 -5.02 -3.96
CA ASP A 131 23.06 -6.20 -4.65
C ASP A 131 24.05 -5.83 -5.78
N LEU A 132 24.33 -4.53 -6.01
CA LEU A 132 25.28 -4.08 -7.01
C LEU A 132 26.72 -4.12 -6.47
N THR A 133 27.70 -4.24 -7.36
CA THR A 133 29.14 -4.23 -7.00
C THR A 133 29.87 -3.15 -7.82
N PRO A 134 30.28 -2.02 -7.21
CA PRO A 134 30.00 -1.61 -5.82
C PRO A 134 28.51 -1.29 -5.61
N PRO A 135 28.01 -1.34 -4.36
CA PRO A 135 26.61 -1.03 -4.07
C PRO A 135 26.28 0.42 -4.39
N SER A 136 25.07 0.65 -4.91
CA SER A 136 24.54 2.00 -5.16
C SER A 136 23.76 2.49 -3.95
N LEU A 137 24.41 3.20 -3.05
CA LEU A 137 23.81 3.72 -1.81
C LEU A 137 23.46 5.21 -1.98
N CYS A 138 22.26 5.52 -2.44
CA CYS A 138 21.71 6.85 -2.61
C CYS A 138 21.05 7.40 -1.33
N LEU A 139 21.77 7.38 -0.20
CA LEU A 139 21.36 8.06 1.03
C LEU A 139 21.66 9.57 0.95
N ARG A 140 21.10 10.35 1.88
CA ARG A 140 21.37 11.79 1.98
C ARG A 140 22.88 12.03 2.08
N ASN A 141 23.42 12.90 1.23
CA ASN A 141 24.85 13.24 1.16
C ASN A 141 25.79 12.05 0.85
N SER A 142 25.26 10.94 0.34
CA SER A 142 26.11 9.82 -0.08
C SER A 142 26.90 10.16 -1.33
N THR A 143 28.18 9.78 -1.35
CA THR A 143 29.06 9.90 -2.51
C THR A 143 28.93 8.72 -3.47
N THR A 144 28.39 7.59 -3.02
CA THR A 144 28.20 6.37 -3.81
C THR A 144 26.76 6.24 -4.28
N CYS A 145 26.30 7.14 -5.14
CA CYS A 145 24.93 7.08 -5.68
C CYS A 145 24.94 6.80 -7.19
N GLY A 146 24.52 5.59 -7.56
CA GLY A 146 24.28 5.14 -8.92
C GLY A 146 22.81 5.30 -9.33
N GLN A 147 22.24 4.29 -9.99
CA GLN A 147 20.80 4.26 -10.32
C GLN A 147 19.99 3.48 -9.27
N GLY A 148 20.60 2.47 -8.63
CA GLY A 148 19.91 1.58 -7.70
C GLY A 148 18.69 0.90 -8.33
N ASP A 149 17.65 0.73 -7.52
CA ASP A 149 16.36 0.17 -7.95
C ASP A 149 15.41 1.20 -8.59
N VAL A 150 15.91 2.39 -8.95
CA VAL A 150 15.10 3.45 -9.56
C VAL A 150 14.98 3.26 -11.08
N PRO A 151 13.78 3.43 -11.68
CA PRO A 151 13.57 3.42 -13.13
C PRO A 151 14.49 4.41 -13.85
N ILE A 152 14.85 4.11 -15.10
CA ILE A 152 15.77 4.96 -15.88
C ILE A 152 15.05 6.14 -16.55
N TYR A 153 13.78 5.95 -16.87
CA TYR A 153 12.90 6.97 -17.44
C TYR A 153 11.55 6.93 -16.73
N SER A 154 10.90 8.08 -16.68
CA SER A 154 9.53 8.24 -16.22
C SER A 154 8.73 9.01 -17.24
N VAL A 155 7.50 8.57 -17.51
CA VAL A 155 6.52 9.39 -18.20
C VAL A 155 5.59 9.99 -17.16
N GLU A 156 5.60 11.32 -17.02
CA GLU A 156 4.68 12.06 -16.18
C GLU A 156 3.31 12.19 -16.86
N ALA A 157 2.27 11.68 -16.23
CA ALA A 157 1.00 11.35 -16.87
C ALA A 157 -0.10 12.37 -16.70
N GLU A 158 -0.50 13.05 -17.76
CA GLU A 158 -1.60 14.01 -17.65
C GLU A 158 -2.83 13.60 -18.46
N THR A 159 -2.66 12.74 -19.47
CA THR A 159 -3.75 12.27 -20.32
C THR A 159 -3.82 10.75 -20.39
N VAL A 160 -4.99 10.23 -20.78
CA VAL A 160 -5.19 8.79 -20.98
C VAL A 160 -4.30 8.29 -22.12
N GLU A 161 -4.15 9.10 -23.16
CA GLU A 161 -3.31 8.84 -24.33
C GLU A 161 -1.85 8.67 -23.93
N ASP A 162 -1.33 9.49 -23.02
CA ASP A 162 0.02 9.34 -22.48
C ASP A 162 0.17 7.97 -21.79
N VAL A 163 -0.86 7.50 -21.06
CA VAL A 163 -0.82 6.20 -20.37
C VAL A 163 -0.81 5.08 -21.40
N GLN A 164 -1.69 5.15 -22.40
CA GLN A 164 -1.75 4.15 -23.45
C GLN A 164 -0.46 4.10 -24.28
N ALA A 165 0.12 5.26 -24.63
CA ALA A 165 1.39 5.35 -25.34
C ALA A 165 2.52 4.70 -24.53
N THR A 166 2.59 5.00 -23.23
CA THR A 166 3.57 4.38 -22.33
C THR A 166 3.41 2.86 -22.25
N VAL A 167 2.18 2.36 -22.07
CA VAL A 167 1.89 0.91 -21.98
C VAL A 167 2.22 0.20 -23.30
N ARG A 168 1.83 0.78 -24.44
CA ARG A 168 2.13 0.23 -25.77
C ARG A 168 3.63 0.21 -26.02
N PHE A 169 4.35 1.27 -25.69
CA PHE A 169 5.80 1.35 -25.84
C PHE A 169 6.52 0.31 -24.99
N ALA A 170 6.16 0.20 -23.71
CA ALA A 170 6.73 -0.81 -22.82
C ALA A 170 6.48 -2.24 -23.35
N THR A 171 5.29 -2.49 -23.90
CA THR A 171 4.94 -3.79 -24.49
C THR A 171 5.73 -4.08 -25.76
N ALA A 172 5.82 -3.11 -26.67
CA ALA A 172 6.52 -3.24 -27.95
C ALA A 172 8.02 -3.53 -27.78
N HIS A 173 8.62 -2.97 -26.72
CA HIS A 173 10.04 -3.13 -26.42
C HIS A 173 10.32 -4.14 -25.29
N ASP A 174 9.32 -4.93 -24.88
CA ASP A 174 9.43 -5.93 -23.80
C ASP A 174 10.11 -5.37 -22.52
N LEU A 175 9.79 -4.12 -22.17
CA LEU A 175 10.32 -3.41 -21.01
C LEU A 175 9.53 -3.78 -19.75
N ARG A 176 10.20 -3.70 -18.59
CA ARG A 176 9.50 -3.69 -17.31
C ARG A 176 8.81 -2.33 -17.16
N LEU A 177 7.47 -2.33 -17.08
CA LEU A 177 6.69 -1.16 -16.73
C LEU A 177 6.43 -1.15 -15.22
N VAL A 178 6.59 0.01 -14.61
CA VAL A 178 6.30 0.27 -13.20
C VAL A 178 5.32 1.44 -13.11
N VAL A 179 4.42 1.43 -12.14
CA VAL A 179 3.42 2.49 -11.96
C VAL A 179 3.59 3.12 -10.58
N LYS A 180 3.62 4.45 -10.53
CA LYS A 180 3.72 5.24 -9.29
C LYS A 180 2.64 6.31 -9.25
N SER A 181 1.91 6.38 -8.15
CA SER A 181 1.17 7.57 -7.72
C SER A 181 2.09 8.46 -6.87
N SER A 182 2.11 8.26 -5.56
CA SER A 182 2.94 9.02 -4.62
C SER A 182 4.36 8.44 -4.48
N GLY A 183 4.48 7.12 -4.34
CA GLY A 183 5.75 6.45 -3.97
C GLY A 183 5.78 5.92 -2.54
N HIS A 184 4.61 5.83 -1.90
CA HIS A 184 4.40 5.31 -0.53
C HIS A 184 4.65 3.80 -0.33
N ASP A 185 4.85 3.04 -1.41
CA ASP A 185 4.78 1.59 -1.32
C ASP A 185 5.86 0.98 -0.42
N TYR A 186 5.42 0.38 0.70
CA TYR A 186 6.32 -0.27 1.67
C TYR A 186 7.01 -1.53 1.15
N LEU A 187 6.60 -2.05 -0.02
CA LEU A 187 7.08 -3.29 -0.61
C LEU A 187 7.87 -3.07 -1.91
N GLY A 188 8.14 -1.81 -2.28
CA GLY A 188 8.91 -1.46 -3.48
C GLY A 188 8.17 -1.72 -4.80
N ARG A 189 6.85 -1.93 -4.79
CA ARG A 189 6.06 -2.27 -5.98
C ARG A 189 5.94 -1.12 -6.99
N SER A 190 6.25 0.12 -6.57
CA SER A 190 6.25 1.32 -7.40
C SER A 190 7.64 1.70 -7.95
N THR A 191 8.63 0.80 -7.86
CA THR A 191 9.97 1.03 -8.42
C THR A 191 10.58 -0.27 -8.94
N ALA A 192 11.54 -0.16 -9.85
CA ALA A 192 12.36 -1.28 -10.28
C ALA A 192 13.59 -0.84 -11.07
N PRO A 193 14.72 -1.56 -10.95
CA PRO A 193 15.89 -1.30 -11.78
C PRO A 193 15.57 -1.56 -13.25
N ASN A 194 16.22 -0.79 -14.14
CA ASN A 194 16.15 -0.96 -15.60
C ASN A 194 14.72 -0.94 -16.18
N SER A 195 13.82 -0.18 -15.57
CA SER A 195 12.40 -0.13 -15.92
C SER A 195 11.99 1.24 -16.47
N LEU A 196 10.81 1.27 -17.11
CA LEU A 196 10.09 2.49 -17.45
C LEU A 196 9.03 2.76 -16.38
N LEU A 197 9.09 3.93 -15.76
CA LEU A 197 8.10 4.37 -14.79
C LEU A 197 6.95 5.11 -15.48
N ARG A 198 5.73 4.85 -15.01
CA ARG A 198 4.57 5.68 -15.28
C ARG A 198 4.16 6.39 -14.00
N MET A 199 4.41 7.69 -13.92
CA MET A 199 4.00 8.51 -12.78
C MET A 199 2.65 9.16 -13.08
N VAL A 200 1.61 8.79 -12.33
CA VAL A 200 0.23 9.16 -12.65
C VAL A 200 -0.16 10.52 -12.02
N LYS A 201 -0.43 11.58 -12.82
CA LYS A 201 -0.65 12.97 -12.35
C LYS A 201 -2.09 13.48 -12.51
N PHE A 202 -3.04 12.59 -12.72
CA PHE A 202 -4.46 12.96 -12.84
C PHE A 202 -4.97 13.43 -11.46
N THR A 203 -5.28 14.71 -11.33
CA THR A 203 -5.70 15.36 -10.06
C THR A 203 -7.18 15.77 -10.05
N GLY A 204 -7.97 15.33 -11.03
CA GLY A 204 -9.40 15.65 -11.11
C GLY A 204 -10.20 15.11 -9.92
N ILE A 205 -11.14 15.91 -9.42
CA ILE A 205 -12.09 15.57 -8.36
C ILE A 205 -13.47 16.02 -8.81
N ALA A 206 -14.43 15.10 -8.90
CA ALA A 206 -15.80 15.40 -9.34
C ALA A 206 -16.83 14.70 -8.45
N PHE A 207 -17.72 15.48 -7.84
CA PHE A 207 -18.78 14.98 -6.98
C PHE A 207 -20.03 14.63 -7.78
N THR A 208 -20.80 13.65 -7.30
CA THR A 208 -22.09 13.24 -7.88
C THR A 208 -23.02 12.86 -6.75
N ASP A 209 -24.23 13.42 -6.72
CA ASP A 209 -25.18 13.14 -5.63
C ASP A 209 -25.89 11.78 -5.76
N ALA A 210 -26.15 11.35 -6.99
CA ALA A 210 -26.80 10.08 -7.32
C ALA A 210 -25.99 9.34 -8.40
N PHE A 211 -24.88 8.71 -8.00
CA PHE A 211 -24.05 7.95 -8.92
C PHE A 211 -24.74 6.66 -9.32
N THR A 212 -24.80 6.33 -10.61
CA THR A 212 -25.53 5.14 -11.08
C THR A 212 -24.61 4.07 -11.67
N VAL A 213 -24.90 2.80 -11.37
CA VAL A 213 -24.24 1.64 -11.98
C VAL A 213 -25.31 0.69 -12.54
N GLY A 214 -25.33 0.52 -13.86
CA GLY A 214 -26.32 -0.33 -14.53
C GLY A 214 -27.77 0.10 -14.26
N GLY A 215 -28.01 1.41 -14.14
CA GLY A 215 -29.34 1.98 -13.83
C GLY A 215 -29.73 1.96 -12.35
N GLN A 216 -28.89 1.42 -11.46
CA GLN A 216 -29.13 1.45 -10.01
C GLN A 216 -28.43 2.66 -9.39
N ASP A 217 -29.15 3.43 -8.57
CA ASP A 217 -28.59 4.52 -7.77
C ASP A 217 -27.74 3.96 -6.62
N MET A 218 -26.47 4.37 -6.59
CA MET A 218 -25.47 4.00 -5.59
C MET A 218 -25.25 5.10 -4.55
N GLY A 219 -25.98 6.22 -4.68
CA GLY A 219 -25.94 7.38 -3.80
C GLY A 219 -24.79 8.33 -4.10
N SER A 220 -24.46 9.14 -3.09
CA SER A 220 -23.47 10.22 -3.20
C SER A 220 -22.05 9.67 -3.32
N ALA A 221 -21.32 10.15 -4.31
CA ALA A 221 -19.99 9.65 -4.66
C ALA A 221 -19.06 10.79 -5.09
N VAL A 222 -17.76 10.48 -5.11
CA VAL A 222 -16.74 11.34 -5.68
C VAL A 222 -15.84 10.52 -6.60
N THR A 223 -15.61 11.02 -7.81
CA THR A 223 -14.65 10.47 -8.77
C THR A 223 -13.35 11.22 -8.62
N VAL A 224 -12.26 10.48 -8.36
CA VAL A 224 -10.95 11.03 -8.05
C VAL A 224 -9.88 10.45 -8.96
N GLY A 225 -8.95 11.30 -9.37
CA GLY A 225 -7.77 10.89 -10.09
C GLY A 225 -6.72 10.23 -9.16
N PRO A 226 -5.90 9.29 -9.67
CA PRO A 226 -4.81 8.62 -8.94
C PRO A 226 -3.67 9.54 -8.48
N GLY A 227 -3.64 10.80 -8.89
CA GLY A 227 -2.69 11.82 -8.43
C GLY A 227 -3.21 12.66 -7.25
N VAL A 228 -4.48 12.52 -6.86
CA VAL A 228 -5.07 13.26 -5.73
C VAL A 228 -4.58 12.69 -4.40
N TYR A 229 -3.98 13.53 -3.54
CA TYR A 229 -3.57 13.11 -2.20
C TYR A 229 -4.75 13.06 -1.22
N MET A 230 -4.61 12.29 -0.13
CA MET A 230 -5.63 12.16 0.92
C MET A 230 -6.02 13.52 1.50
N GLN A 231 -5.05 14.40 1.79
CA GLN A 231 -5.35 15.73 2.31
C GLN A 231 -6.24 16.55 1.37
N ASP A 232 -5.99 16.50 0.06
CA ASP A 232 -6.72 17.30 -0.93
C ASP A 232 -8.17 16.83 -1.00
N ILE A 233 -8.39 15.51 -1.04
CA ILE A 233 -9.75 14.97 -1.07
C ILE A 233 -10.48 15.15 0.27
N TYR A 234 -9.79 15.15 1.41
CA TYR A 234 -10.41 15.47 2.70
C TYR A 234 -10.86 16.93 2.78
N GLN A 235 -10.06 17.88 2.27
CA GLN A 235 -10.45 19.29 2.17
C GLN A 235 -11.66 19.47 1.25
N GLN A 236 -11.66 18.82 0.07
CA GLN A 236 -12.79 18.89 -0.86
C GLN A 236 -14.05 18.26 -0.27
N THR A 237 -13.97 17.06 0.28
CA THR A 237 -15.13 16.41 0.88
C THR A 237 -15.70 17.22 2.05
N LYS A 238 -14.84 17.84 2.88
CA LYS A 238 -15.26 18.76 3.95
C LYS A 238 -16.08 19.93 3.41
N ALA A 239 -15.60 20.57 2.34
CA ALA A 239 -16.30 21.69 1.69
C ALA A 239 -17.69 21.30 1.16
N HIS A 240 -17.90 20.01 0.85
CA HIS A 240 -19.18 19.44 0.43
C HIS A 240 -20.00 18.83 1.57
N GLY A 241 -19.58 18.97 2.83
CA GLY A 241 -20.25 18.35 3.99
C GLY A 241 -20.19 16.82 3.98
N LYS A 242 -19.16 16.26 3.34
CA LYS A 242 -18.96 14.83 3.13
C LYS A 242 -17.64 14.34 3.73
N ILE A 243 -17.49 13.02 3.76
CA ILE A 243 -16.24 12.32 4.05
C ILE A 243 -16.11 11.07 3.18
N ILE A 244 -14.88 10.61 2.94
CA ILE A 244 -14.58 9.30 2.33
C ILE A 244 -13.83 8.41 3.31
N VAL A 245 -13.89 7.10 3.08
CA VAL A 245 -13.06 6.13 3.81
C VAL A 245 -11.62 6.18 3.27
N GLY A 246 -10.79 7.05 3.86
CA GLY A 246 -9.40 7.26 3.46
C GLY A 246 -8.36 6.91 4.53
N GLY A 247 -7.10 6.95 4.15
CA GLY A 247 -5.95 6.70 5.04
C GLY A 247 -5.59 7.95 5.86
N SER A 248 -4.77 7.78 6.89
CA SER A 248 -4.34 8.87 7.77
C SER A 248 -3.11 9.64 7.31
N ALA A 249 -2.30 9.03 6.45
CA ALA A 249 -1.16 9.69 5.82
C ALA A 249 -1.65 10.66 4.74
N ALA A 250 -1.44 11.97 4.92
CA ALA A 250 -1.91 13.01 4.00
C ALA A 250 -1.47 12.77 2.56
N THR A 251 -0.26 12.24 2.39
CA THR A 251 0.46 12.23 1.12
C THR A 251 0.27 10.93 0.33
N VAL A 252 -0.50 9.99 0.87
CA VAL A 252 -1.00 8.83 0.12
C VAL A 252 -1.97 9.33 -0.94
N CYS A 253 -1.91 8.81 -2.16
CA CYS A 253 -2.93 9.13 -3.17
C CYS A 253 -4.21 8.32 -2.94
N ALA A 254 -5.35 9.00 -2.98
CA ALA A 254 -6.66 8.44 -2.73
C ALA A 254 -7.00 7.30 -3.69
N ALA A 255 -6.71 7.47 -4.99
CA ALA A 255 -7.05 6.51 -6.04
C ALA A 255 -5.84 5.74 -6.61
N GLY A 256 -5.00 5.18 -5.74
CA GLY A 256 -3.81 4.44 -6.15
C GLY A 256 -3.76 3.01 -5.62
N GLY A 257 -2.57 2.62 -5.15
CA GLY A 257 -2.37 1.33 -4.50
C GLY A 257 -3.13 1.18 -3.17
N TYR A 258 -3.58 2.27 -2.56
CA TYR A 258 -4.41 2.27 -1.36
C TYR A 258 -5.73 1.52 -1.58
N LEU A 259 -6.54 1.93 -2.56
CA LEU A 259 -7.79 1.23 -2.89
C LEU A 259 -7.55 -0.20 -3.38
N GLN A 260 -6.54 -0.38 -4.26
CA GLN A 260 -6.24 -1.70 -4.81
C GLN A 260 -5.73 -2.69 -3.75
N GLY A 261 -5.10 -2.19 -2.69
CA GLY A 261 -4.59 -2.95 -1.55
C GLY A 261 -5.56 -3.04 -0.37
N ALA A 262 -6.87 -2.86 -0.59
CA ALA A 262 -7.95 -2.76 0.39
C ALA A 262 -8.11 -1.37 1.03
N GLY A 263 -7.05 -0.83 1.64
CA GLY A 263 -7.06 0.51 2.22
C GLY A 263 -7.80 0.60 3.55
N HIS A 264 -7.04 0.52 4.65
CA HIS A 264 -7.57 0.69 6.00
C HIS A 264 -7.84 2.17 6.31
N SER A 265 -8.84 2.43 7.15
CA SER A 265 -9.20 3.75 7.67
C SER A 265 -9.65 3.65 9.12
N SER A 266 -9.48 4.72 9.91
CA SER A 266 -10.15 4.83 11.22
C SER A 266 -11.68 4.80 11.10
N LEU A 267 -12.22 4.99 9.89
CA LEU A 267 -13.64 4.84 9.58
C LEU A 267 -14.05 3.40 9.24
N GLY A 268 -13.10 2.46 9.20
CA GLY A 268 -13.34 1.05 8.91
C GLY A 268 -14.50 0.43 9.71
N PRO A 269 -14.58 0.65 11.03
CA PRO A 269 -15.68 0.13 11.84
C PRO A 269 -17.07 0.66 11.48
N LEU A 270 -17.17 1.85 10.86
CA LEU A 270 -18.44 2.45 10.43
C LEU A 270 -18.82 2.07 9.00
N PHE A 271 -17.84 2.10 8.09
CA PHE A 271 -18.10 2.11 6.64
C PHE A 271 -17.35 1.02 5.87
N GLY A 272 -16.66 0.11 6.55
CA GLY A 272 -15.81 -0.91 5.92
C GLY A 272 -14.50 -0.34 5.37
N MET A 273 -13.78 -1.15 4.61
CA MET A 273 -12.50 -0.76 4.00
C MET A 273 -12.71 0.25 2.86
N ALA A 274 -11.65 0.94 2.46
CA ALA A 274 -11.75 1.86 1.33
C ALA A 274 -12.14 1.14 0.03
N ALA A 275 -11.63 -0.08 -0.18
CA ALA A 275 -12.05 -0.96 -1.26
C ALA A 275 -13.54 -1.31 -1.20
N ASP A 276 -14.15 -1.43 -0.02
CA ASP A 276 -15.59 -1.68 0.12
C ASP A 276 -16.44 -0.51 -0.40
N ASN A 277 -15.86 0.69 -0.41
CA ASN A 277 -16.50 1.93 -0.83
C ASN A 277 -16.27 2.27 -2.30
N VAL A 278 -15.48 1.50 -3.05
CA VAL A 278 -15.31 1.74 -4.49
C VAL A 278 -16.56 1.31 -5.27
N LEU A 279 -17.02 2.20 -6.14
CA LEU A 279 -18.16 1.99 -7.03
C LEU A 279 -17.72 1.66 -8.47
N GLU A 280 -16.65 2.29 -8.94
CA GLU A 280 -16.16 2.16 -10.32
C GLU A 280 -14.68 2.52 -10.43
N PHE A 281 -13.99 1.90 -11.38
CA PHE A 281 -12.68 2.33 -11.86
C PHE A 281 -12.75 2.60 -13.36
N GLU A 282 -11.97 3.59 -13.81
CA GLU A 282 -11.54 3.69 -15.19
C GLU A 282 -10.07 3.28 -15.27
N VAL A 283 -9.74 2.36 -16.19
CA VAL A 283 -8.42 1.73 -16.25
C VAL A 283 -7.90 1.59 -17.67
N VAL A 284 -6.59 1.73 -17.84
CA VAL A 284 -5.87 1.30 -19.04
C VAL A 284 -5.28 -0.08 -18.78
N LEU A 285 -5.72 -1.08 -19.56
CA LEU A 285 -5.18 -2.44 -19.49
C LEU A 285 -3.80 -2.55 -20.15
N ALA A 286 -3.12 -3.66 -19.93
CA ALA A 286 -1.86 -4.00 -20.62
C ALA A 286 -1.99 -4.02 -22.16
N SER A 287 -3.20 -4.24 -22.69
CA SER A 287 -3.49 -4.14 -24.13
C SER A 287 -3.57 -2.70 -24.65
N GLY A 288 -3.53 -1.70 -23.76
CA GLY A 288 -3.78 -0.29 -24.05
C GLY A 288 -5.26 0.08 -24.14
N LYS A 289 -6.20 -0.86 -23.98
CA LYS A 289 -7.64 -0.55 -23.96
C LYS A 289 -8.01 0.20 -22.67
N VAL A 290 -8.85 1.22 -22.81
CA VAL A 290 -9.51 1.90 -21.69
C VAL A 290 -10.79 1.14 -21.36
N LEU A 291 -10.97 0.77 -20.10
CA LEU A 291 -12.18 0.13 -19.61
C LEU A 291 -12.76 0.90 -18.44
N LYS A 292 -14.10 0.93 -18.40
CA LYS A 292 -14.86 1.27 -17.20
C LYS A 292 -15.29 -0.04 -16.52
N VAL A 293 -14.90 -0.18 -15.26
CA VAL A 293 -14.94 -1.44 -14.50
C VAL A 293 -15.73 -1.23 -13.22
N ASN A 294 -16.83 -1.95 -13.06
CA ASN A 294 -17.75 -1.85 -11.92
C ASN A 294 -18.50 -3.18 -11.70
N SER A 295 -19.50 -3.20 -10.81
CA SER A 295 -20.27 -4.41 -10.50
C SER A 295 -21.10 -4.99 -11.66
N LYS A 296 -21.26 -4.25 -12.76
CA LYS A 296 -22.03 -4.64 -13.96
C LYS A 296 -21.16 -4.74 -15.23
N SER A 297 -20.02 -4.07 -15.26
CA SER A 297 -19.05 -4.07 -16.37
C SER A 297 -17.72 -4.64 -15.89
N HIS A 298 -17.32 -5.80 -16.40
CA HIS A 298 -16.10 -6.53 -15.98
C HIS A 298 -16.06 -6.81 -14.47
N PRO A 299 -17.09 -7.48 -13.90
CA PRO A 299 -17.24 -7.65 -12.45
C PRO A 299 -16.14 -8.50 -11.80
N ASP A 300 -15.51 -9.39 -12.56
CA ASP A 300 -14.35 -10.18 -12.16
C ASP A 300 -13.10 -9.31 -11.96
N LEU A 301 -12.83 -8.41 -12.91
CA LEU A 301 -11.77 -7.41 -12.79
C LEU A 301 -12.08 -6.41 -11.66
N PHE A 302 -13.33 -5.98 -11.53
CA PHE A 302 -13.77 -5.10 -10.45
C PHE A 302 -13.51 -5.73 -9.08
N PHE A 303 -13.85 -7.01 -8.91
CA PHE A 303 -13.55 -7.77 -7.70
C PHE A 303 -12.04 -7.83 -7.44
N ALA A 304 -11.24 -8.19 -8.44
CA ALA A 304 -9.79 -8.29 -8.30
C ALA A 304 -9.13 -6.95 -7.92
N MET A 305 -9.60 -5.84 -8.48
CA MET A 305 -9.10 -4.50 -8.19
C MET A 305 -9.48 -3.97 -6.80
N ARG A 306 -10.43 -4.59 -6.10
CA ARG A 306 -10.90 -4.18 -4.77
C ARG A 306 -10.26 -5.03 -3.67
N GLY A 307 -8.93 -4.94 -3.56
CA GLY A 307 -8.16 -5.64 -2.52
C GLY A 307 -7.17 -6.70 -3.03
N GLY A 308 -7.19 -7.03 -4.33
CA GLY A 308 -6.26 -8.01 -4.94
C GLY A 308 -4.84 -7.48 -5.16
N GLY A 309 -4.52 -6.27 -4.68
CA GLY A 309 -3.19 -5.67 -4.75
C GLY A 309 -2.97 -4.80 -5.99
N ALA A 310 -2.14 -3.78 -5.84
CA ALA A 310 -1.85 -2.81 -6.89
C ALA A 310 -0.87 -3.34 -7.94
N GLY A 311 -0.97 -2.80 -9.16
CA GLY A 311 0.03 -2.96 -10.22
C GLY A 311 -0.16 -4.16 -11.16
N SER A 312 -1.16 -5.02 -10.91
CA SER A 312 -1.39 -6.24 -11.68
C SER A 312 -2.59 -6.17 -12.64
N TRP A 313 -3.53 -5.26 -12.41
CA TRP A 313 -4.87 -5.30 -13.03
C TRP A 313 -5.06 -4.26 -14.14
N GLY A 314 -4.24 -3.21 -14.15
CA GLY A 314 -4.31 -2.08 -15.06
C GLY A 314 -3.77 -0.79 -14.43
N VAL A 315 -3.60 0.25 -15.23
CA VAL A 315 -3.26 1.59 -14.75
C VAL A 315 -4.56 2.34 -14.50
N ILE A 316 -4.84 2.72 -13.25
CA ILE A 316 -6.01 3.53 -12.90
C ILE A 316 -5.88 4.91 -13.56
N ILE A 317 -6.97 5.37 -14.16
CA ILE A 317 -7.18 6.73 -14.67
C ILE A 317 -8.06 7.52 -13.69
N SER A 318 -9.10 6.89 -13.17
CA SER A 318 -9.95 7.45 -12.12
C SER A 318 -10.59 6.33 -11.28
N ALA A 319 -10.99 6.67 -10.07
CA ALA A 319 -11.78 5.80 -9.19
C ALA A 319 -12.97 6.59 -8.64
N THR A 320 -14.16 6.01 -8.69
CA THR A 320 -15.35 6.56 -8.04
C THR A 320 -15.57 5.84 -6.72
N VAL A 321 -15.62 6.60 -5.63
CA VAL A 321 -15.83 6.10 -4.27
C VAL A 321 -17.07 6.71 -3.63
N ARG A 322 -17.75 5.97 -2.77
CA ARG A 322 -18.86 6.48 -1.96
C ARG A 322 -18.40 7.60 -1.05
N THR A 323 -19.28 8.57 -0.84
CA THR A 323 -19.12 9.60 0.18
C THR A 323 -20.19 9.45 1.24
N HIS A 324 -19.84 9.80 2.48
CA HIS A 324 -20.72 9.76 3.64
C HIS A 324 -20.91 11.17 4.19
N PRO A 325 -21.99 11.49 4.90
CA PRO A 325 -22.12 12.77 5.60
C PRO A 325 -20.98 12.99 6.59
N THR A 326 -20.48 14.22 6.70
CA THR A 326 -19.53 14.57 7.77
C THR A 326 -20.22 14.54 9.14
N PHE A 327 -19.45 14.27 10.20
CA PHE A 327 -19.92 14.20 11.58
C PHE A 327 -18.81 14.59 12.56
N ASN A 328 -19.19 14.84 13.81
CA ASN A 328 -18.27 15.22 14.87
C ASN A 328 -17.60 13.99 15.48
N VAL A 329 -16.34 14.14 15.88
CA VAL A 329 -15.55 13.10 16.53
C VAL A 329 -14.74 13.68 17.68
N THR A 330 -14.39 12.82 18.63
CA THR A 330 -13.25 13.04 19.50
C THR A 330 -12.03 12.37 18.87
N GLY A 331 -11.06 13.17 18.43
CA GLY A 331 -9.74 12.69 18.05
C GLY A 331 -8.83 12.63 19.28
N SER A 332 -7.98 11.61 19.36
CA SER A 332 -6.91 11.57 20.36
C SER A 332 -5.58 11.12 19.80
N ILE A 333 -4.50 11.68 20.35
CA ILE A 333 -3.13 11.21 20.15
C ILE A 333 -2.53 10.98 21.53
N ILE A 334 -2.06 9.76 21.80
CA ILE A 334 -1.41 9.39 23.05
C ILE A 334 -0.03 8.84 22.72
N GLU A 335 1.00 9.38 23.36
CA GLU A 335 2.37 8.91 23.25
C GLU A 335 2.86 8.36 24.60
N LEU A 336 3.25 7.08 24.59
CA LEU A 336 3.75 6.37 25.76
C LEU A 336 5.18 5.92 25.50
N GLY A 337 6.10 6.40 26.34
CA GLY A 337 7.49 5.97 26.33
C GLY A 337 7.66 4.65 27.05
N ALA A 338 8.50 3.77 26.51
CA ALA A 338 8.93 2.52 27.13
C ALA A 338 10.46 2.49 27.23
N ALA A 339 10.98 2.27 28.44
CA ALA A 339 12.41 2.35 28.73
C ALA A 339 13.25 1.23 28.06
N ASN A 340 12.62 0.09 27.75
CA ASN A 340 13.29 -1.06 27.15
C ASN A 340 12.31 -1.92 26.34
N HIS A 341 12.84 -2.92 25.62
CA HIS A 341 12.05 -3.82 24.77
C HIS A 341 11.01 -4.65 25.52
N THR A 342 11.27 -5.02 26.78
CA THR A 342 10.30 -5.76 27.60
C THR A 342 9.11 -4.88 27.95
N ALA A 343 9.35 -3.65 28.40
CA ALA A 343 8.29 -2.67 28.66
C ALA A 343 7.49 -2.37 27.38
N ALA A 344 8.16 -2.19 26.24
CA ALA A 344 7.51 -1.95 24.95
C ALA A 344 6.61 -3.13 24.52
N ALA A 345 7.08 -4.37 24.68
CA ALA A 345 6.30 -5.56 24.34
C ALA A 345 5.08 -5.74 25.26
N THR A 346 5.25 -5.53 26.57
CA THR A 346 4.14 -5.57 27.53
C THR A 346 3.13 -4.47 27.25
N LEU A 347 3.58 -3.25 26.96
CA LEU A 347 2.72 -2.13 26.60
C LEU A 347 1.90 -2.41 25.33
N ALA A 348 2.51 -2.99 24.30
CA ALA A 348 1.80 -3.41 23.09
C ALA A 348 0.76 -4.51 23.40
N ALA A 349 1.05 -5.43 24.33
CA ALA A 349 0.10 -6.44 24.76
C ALA A 349 -1.09 -5.86 25.53
N VAL A 350 -0.85 -4.88 26.42
CA VAL A 350 -1.90 -4.13 27.11
C VAL A 350 -2.78 -3.41 26.08
N HIS A 351 -2.19 -2.66 25.15
CA HIS A 351 -2.95 -1.99 24.08
C HIS A 351 -3.84 -2.97 23.29
N ALA A 352 -3.32 -4.14 22.94
CA ALA A 352 -4.08 -5.16 22.23
C ALA A 352 -5.27 -5.71 23.04
N GLN A 353 -5.21 -5.72 24.38
CA GLN A 353 -6.33 -6.14 25.24
C GLN A 353 -7.49 -5.13 25.24
N HIS A 354 -7.18 -3.84 25.10
CA HIS A 354 -8.16 -2.75 25.07
C HIS A 354 -8.70 -2.42 23.67
N ILE A 355 -8.25 -3.12 22.62
CA ILE A 355 -8.62 -2.77 21.23
C ILE A 355 -10.14 -2.86 20.97
N PHE A 356 -10.89 -3.57 21.82
CA PHE A 356 -12.34 -3.72 21.71
C PHE A 356 -13.14 -2.78 22.62
N ASP A 357 -12.48 -1.98 23.46
CA ASP A 357 -13.16 -1.02 24.34
C ASP A 357 -13.89 0.08 23.55
N PHE A 358 -13.46 0.29 22.30
CA PHE A 358 -14.01 1.28 21.37
C PHE A 358 -15.17 0.73 20.51
N ASP A 359 -15.55 -0.55 20.66
CA ASP A 359 -16.68 -1.16 19.95
C ASP A 359 -18.00 -0.36 20.09
N PRO A 360 -18.40 0.13 21.29
CA PRO A 360 -19.69 0.80 21.49
C PRO A 360 -19.90 2.06 20.64
N VAL A 361 -18.82 2.72 20.22
CA VAL A 361 -18.86 3.93 19.37
C VAL A 361 -18.30 3.69 17.98
N ALA A 362 -17.99 2.43 17.64
CA ALA A 362 -17.29 2.08 16.41
C ALA A 362 -15.99 2.89 16.21
N GLY A 363 -15.22 3.10 17.30
CA GLY A 363 -14.01 3.89 17.27
C GLY A 363 -12.87 3.23 16.49
N GLY A 364 -12.20 3.99 15.63
CA GLY A 364 -11.06 3.51 14.85
C GLY A 364 -9.73 3.93 15.45
N GLN A 365 -8.68 3.14 15.21
CA GLN A 365 -7.34 3.45 15.68
C GLN A 365 -6.25 3.10 14.66
N TYR A 366 -5.23 3.95 14.62
CA TYR A 366 -3.88 3.62 14.17
C TYR A 366 -2.95 3.58 15.37
N PHE A 367 -1.96 2.71 15.34
CA PHE A 367 -0.88 2.72 16.34
C PHE A 367 0.47 2.45 15.70
N PHE A 368 1.50 3.04 16.30
CA PHE A 368 2.87 3.00 15.84
C PHE A 368 3.78 2.73 17.03
N LEU A 369 4.55 1.64 16.99
CA LEU A 369 5.60 1.38 17.95
C LEU A 369 6.95 1.68 17.29
N GLN A 370 7.56 2.79 17.70
CA GLN A 370 8.79 3.30 17.12
C GLN A 370 9.96 3.05 18.08
N ASN A 371 11.07 2.53 17.56
CA ASN A 371 12.32 2.47 18.32
C ASN A 371 13.07 3.80 18.12
N THR A 372 13.05 4.65 19.15
CA THR A 372 13.72 5.96 19.14
C THR A 372 15.20 5.86 19.48
N GLY A 373 15.63 4.72 20.01
CA GLY A 373 17.01 4.45 20.42
C GLY A 373 17.89 3.77 19.39
N ALA A 374 17.35 3.34 18.24
CA ALA A 374 18.13 2.59 17.24
C ALA A 374 19.35 3.36 16.70
N ALA A 375 19.28 4.69 16.65
CA ALA A 375 20.37 5.55 16.18
C ALA A 375 21.49 5.75 17.22
N ASN A 376 21.22 5.50 18.52
CA ASN A 376 22.16 5.71 19.63
C ASN A 376 22.35 4.45 20.50
N ASN A 377 22.01 3.26 19.98
CA ASN A 377 22.04 1.98 20.69
C ASN A 377 21.19 1.93 21.98
N SER A 378 20.15 2.77 22.11
CA SER A 378 19.18 2.69 23.20
C SER A 378 18.05 1.71 22.88
N SER A 379 17.48 1.09 23.92
CA SER A 379 16.31 0.22 23.84
C SER A 379 14.97 0.97 24.00
N THR A 380 15.00 2.30 24.04
CA THR A 380 13.80 3.14 24.23
C THR A 380 12.88 3.07 23.03
N SER A 381 11.58 2.94 23.31
CA SER A 381 10.54 2.93 22.29
C SER A 381 9.41 3.88 22.66
N VAL A 382 8.65 4.34 21.67
CA VAL A 382 7.43 5.13 21.86
C VAL A 382 6.28 4.41 21.18
N LEU A 383 5.22 4.15 21.92
CA LEU A 383 3.93 3.74 21.37
C LEU A 383 3.08 5.00 21.16
N ILE A 384 2.75 5.28 19.90
CA ILE A 384 1.86 6.37 19.49
C ILE A 384 0.53 5.75 19.10
N ILE A 385 -0.57 6.21 19.69
CA ILE A 385 -1.92 5.76 19.37
C ILE A 385 -2.72 6.96 18.89
N SER A 386 -3.25 6.88 17.68
CA SER A 386 -4.19 7.84 17.13
C SER A 386 -5.58 7.22 17.09
N SER A 387 -6.52 7.80 17.83
CA SER A 387 -7.91 7.32 17.91
C SER A 387 -8.87 8.32 17.29
N VAL A 388 -9.91 7.78 16.65
CA VAL A 388 -11.06 8.54 16.17
C VAL A 388 -12.30 7.91 16.80
N LEU A 389 -12.99 8.67 17.65
CA LEU A 389 -14.18 8.24 18.37
C LEU A 389 -15.41 8.98 17.81
N PRO A 390 -16.25 8.32 17.01
CA PRO A 390 -17.43 8.93 16.39
C PRO A 390 -18.47 9.42 17.39
N ASN A 391 -18.97 10.64 17.18
CA ASN A 391 -20.11 11.22 17.91
C ASN A 391 -19.96 11.24 19.44
N THR A 392 -18.73 11.34 19.94
CA THR A 392 -18.44 11.47 21.37
C THR A 392 -18.10 12.91 21.76
N THR A 393 -18.26 13.24 23.04
CA THR A 393 -17.69 14.46 23.65
C THR A 393 -16.24 14.25 24.07
N LEU A 394 -15.53 15.33 24.44
CA LEU A 394 -14.19 15.23 25.02
C LEU A 394 -14.17 14.38 26.30
N GLU A 395 -15.17 14.56 27.15
CA GLU A 395 -15.34 13.81 28.41
C GLU A 395 -15.51 12.32 28.12
N GLN A 396 -16.49 11.96 27.28
CA GLN A 396 -16.73 10.57 26.89
C GLN A 396 -15.50 9.92 26.25
N GLY A 397 -14.80 10.64 25.37
CA GLY A 397 -13.59 10.13 24.73
C GLY A 397 -12.43 9.94 25.70
N THR A 398 -12.29 10.83 26.67
CA THR A 398 -11.28 10.72 27.74
C THR A 398 -11.58 9.54 28.65
N GLU A 399 -12.83 9.39 29.09
CA GLU A 399 -13.27 8.26 29.93
C GLU A 399 -13.08 6.92 29.22
N MET A 400 -13.35 6.85 27.92
CA MET A 400 -13.20 5.61 27.14
C MET A 400 -11.74 5.15 27.01
N LEU A 401 -10.78 6.08 27.00
CA LEU A 401 -9.34 5.77 26.93
C LEU A 401 -8.69 5.60 28.30
N ALA A 402 -9.38 5.93 29.40
CA ALA A 402 -8.85 5.86 30.74
C ALA A 402 -8.44 4.43 31.17
N PRO A 403 -9.25 3.37 30.96
CA PRO A 403 -8.86 2.01 31.36
C PRO A 403 -7.54 1.56 30.72
N PHE A 404 -7.39 1.81 29.41
CA PHE A 404 -6.15 1.53 28.70
C PHE A 404 -4.97 2.30 29.29
N LEU A 405 -5.14 3.59 29.56
CA LEU A 405 -4.06 4.44 30.07
C LEU A 405 -3.63 4.01 31.47
N ASP A 406 -4.57 3.66 32.34
CA ASP A 406 -4.30 3.19 33.69
C ASP A 406 -3.49 1.88 33.67
N ASP A 407 -3.93 0.90 32.86
CA ASP A 407 -3.23 -0.39 32.71
C ASP A 407 -1.86 -0.22 32.04
N ALA A 408 -1.73 0.70 31.07
CA ALA A 408 -0.47 1.02 30.42
C ALA A 408 0.55 1.64 31.38
N LEU A 409 0.12 2.57 32.24
CA LEU A 409 0.99 3.25 33.21
C LEU A 409 1.33 2.37 34.42
N ALA A 410 0.57 1.30 34.66
CA ALA A 410 0.92 0.27 35.64
C ALA A 410 2.11 -0.61 35.19
N VAL A 411 2.47 -0.60 33.90
CA VAL A 411 3.61 -1.38 33.38
C VAL A 411 4.94 -0.74 33.82
N PRO A 412 5.83 -1.48 34.53
CA PRO A 412 7.11 -0.93 34.95
C PRO A 412 7.97 -0.46 33.77
N GLY A 413 8.44 0.78 33.84
CA GLY A 413 9.26 1.40 32.79
C GLY A 413 8.47 2.00 31.63
N VAL A 414 7.14 2.12 31.76
CA VAL A 414 6.29 2.93 30.87
C VAL A 414 6.02 4.29 31.49
N SER A 415 6.00 5.34 30.67
CA SER A 415 5.68 6.71 31.08
C SER A 415 4.87 7.43 30.02
N LEU A 416 3.94 8.29 30.45
CA LEU A 416 3.22 9.20 29.54
C LEU A 416 4.17 10.29 29.03
N ILE A 417 4.26 10.43 27.70
CA ILE A 417 4.98 11.53 27.04
C ILE A 417 4.02 12.67 26.76
N SER A 418 2.92 12.36 26.06
CA SER A 418 1.86 13.32 25.73
C SER A 418 0.51 12.63 25.62
N LYS A 419 -0.55 13.39 25.86
CA LYS A 419 -1.93 13.01 25.55
C LYS A 419 -2.69 14.24 25.10
N ASP A 420 -3.25 14.18 23.90
CA ASP A 420 -4.01 15.25 23.30
C ASP A 420 -5.38 14.73 22.89
N PHE A 421 -6.41 15.49 23.23
CA PHE A 421 -7.80 15.20 22.89
C PHE A 421 -8.43 16.45 22.29
N ALA A 422 -9.11 16.29 21.17
CA ALA A 422 -9.78 17.39 20.50
C ALA A 422 -11.13 16.94 19.92
N ASN A 423 -12.16 17.76 20.13
CA ASN A 423 -13.40 17.63 19.38
C ASN A 423 -13.25 18.38 18.07
N THR A 424 -13.55 17.69 16.96
CA THR A 424 -13.48 18.28 15.63
C THR A 424 -14.43 17.56 14.68
N VAL A 425 -14.50 18.02 13.43
CA VAL A 425 -15.16 17.28 12.35
C VAL A 425 -14.24 16.18 11.84
N ILE A 426 -14.81 15.06 11.43
CA ILE A 426 -14.05 13.88 11.00
C ILE A 426 -12.97 14.18 9.95
N ASN A 427 -13.23 15.09 9.01
CA ASN A 427 -12.30 15.46 7.96
C ASN A 427 -10.96 16.00 8.50
N ASP A 428 -10.98 16.69 9.64
CA ASP A 428 -9.79 17.29 10.24
C ASP A 428 -9.07 16.34 11.20
N ALA A 429 -9.78 15.31 11.71
CA ALA A 429 -9.25 14.34 12.66
C ALA A 429 -8.47 13.19 12.01
N LEU A 430 -8.63 12.97 10.70
CA LEU A 430 -8.09 11.76 10.06
C LEU A 430 -6.62 11.83 9.69
N TYR A 431 -6.03 13.02 9.52
CA TYR A 431 -4.71 13.14 8.91
C TYR A 431 -3.85 14.25 9.49
N ASN A 432 -2.54 14.13 9.30
CA ASN A 432 -1.55 15.19 9.52
C ASN A 432 -1.03 15.68 8.17
N ALA A 433 -0.72 16.98 8.03
CA ALA A 433 -0.47 17.63 6.73
C ALA A 433 0.73 17.08 5.92
N ASP A 434 1.74 16.48 6.54
CA ASP A 434 2.83 15.79 5.85
C ASP A 434 3.26 14.53 6.61
N ASP A 435 3.84 13.59 5.89
CA ASP A 435 4.34 12.33 6.42
C ASP A 435 5.87 12.37 6.47
N SER A 436 6.43 12.00 7.62
CA SER A 436 7.88 11.89 7.78
C SER A 436 8.40 10.56 7.24
N VAL A 437 9.39 10.63 6.35
CA VAL A 437 10.04 9.47 5.73
C VAL A 437 11.25 8.99 6.54
N GLY A 438 11.43 7.67 6.61
CA GLY A 438 12.67 7.04 7.08
C GLY A 438 12.67 6.58 8.53
N ALA A 439 11.50 6.52 9.18
CA ALA A 439 11.38 6.00 10.54
C ALA A 439 11.20 4.47 10.56
N SER A 440 11.92 3.80 11.46
CA SER A 440 11.77 2.36 11.73
C SER A 440 10.65 2.15 12.75
N MET A 441 9.52 1.60 12.31
CA MET A 441 8.34 1.43 13.16
C MET A 441 7.57 0.16 12.86
N VAL A 442 6.96 -0.41 13.89
CA VAL A 442 5.87 -1.38 13.75
C VAL A 442 4.57 -0.58 13.67
N MET A 443 3.78 -0.82 12.63
CA MET A 443 2.49 -0.17 12.42
C MET A 443 1.38 -1.19 12.65
N GLY A 444 0.27 -0.73 13.19
CA GLY A 444 -0.95 -1.53 13.25
C GLY A 444 -2.19 -0.66 13.34
N SER A 445 -3.33 -1.30 13.28
CA SER A 445 -4.61 -0.63 13.35
C SER A 445 -5.73 -1.55 13.83
N ARG A 446 -6.86 -0.95 14.18
CA ARG A 446 -8.10 -1.65 14.54
C ARG A 446 -8.95 -1.90 13.29
N LEU A 447 -8.85 -3.11 12.73
CA LEU A 447 -9.48 -3.45 11.45
C LEU A 447 -10.93 -3.95 11.56
N VAL A 448 -11.22 -4.81 12.53
CA VAL A 448 -12.48 -5.58 12.59
C VAL A 448 -13.03 -5.54 14.01
N PRO A 449 -14.33 -5.23 14.21
CA PRO A 449 -14.94 -5.18 15.54
C PRO A 449 -14.97 -6.57 16.20
N ALA A 450 -15.08 -6.63 17.53
CA ALA A 450 -15.09 -7.89 18.27
C ALA A 450 -16.20 -8.83 17.78
N ALA A 451 -17.34 -8.27 17.40
CA ALA A 451 -18.50 -9.02 16.92
C ALA A 451 -18.18 -9.94 15.74
N ALA A 452 -17.36 -9.49 14.78
CA ALA A 452 -16.99 -10.29 13.62
C ALA A 452 -16.05 -11.46 13.99
N TYR A 453 -15.24 -11.33 15.05
CA TYR A 453 -14.48 -12.45 15.61
C TYR A 453 -15.35 -13.41 16.43
N ARG A 454 -16.26 -12.88 17.25
CA ARG A 454 -17.11 -13.68 18.16
C ARG A 454 -18.17 -14.47 17.39
N ALA A 455 -18.72 -13.94 16.30
CA ALA A 455 -19.69 -14.63 15.44
C ALA A 455 -19.12 -15.90 14.80
N LEU A 456 -17.83 -15.92 14.42
CA LEU A 456 -17.16 -17.09 13.84
C LEU A 456 -17.05 -18.25 14.86
N HIS A 457 -16.89 -17.96 16.14
CA HIS A 457 -16.82 -18.99 17.18
C HIS A 457 -18.15 -19.70 17.46
N HIS A 458 -19.29 -19.06 17.15
CA HIS A 458 -20.60 -19.71 17.24
C HIS A 458 -20.86 -20.70 16.10
N HIS A 459 -20.27 -20.51 14.92
CA HIS A 459 -20.41 -21.46 13.82
C HIS A 459 -19.56 -22.74 13.97
N THR A 460 -18.44 -22.68 14.70
CA THR A 460 -17.61 -23.87 14.97
C THR A 460 -18.09 -24.76 16.12
N LYS A 461 -19.08 -24.31 16.91
CA LYS A 461 -19.69 -25.14 17.99
C LYS A 461 -20.98 -25.87 17.56
N GLY A 462 -21.39 -25.75 16.30
CA GLY A 462 -22.67 -26.28 15.80
C GLY A 462 -22.60 -27.50 14.87
N THR A 463 -21.42 -28.05 14.58
CA THR A 463 -21.30 -29.27 13.75
C THR A 463 -20.25 -30.22 14.33
N SER A 464 -20.63 -30.92 15.39
CA SER A 464 -20.12 -32.27 15.62
C SER A 464 -20.91 -33.23 14.71
N VAL A 465 -20.20 -33.89 13.81
CA VAL A 465 -20.63 -35.16 13.16
C VAL A 465 -20.61 -36.27 14.21
#